data_AF-A0A838ULS0-F1
#
_entry.id   AF-A0A838ULS0-F1
#
_cell.length_a   1.000
_cell.length_b   1.000
_cell.length_c   1.000
_cell.angle_alpha   90.00
_cell.angle_beta   90.00
_cell.angle_gamma   90.00
#
_symmetry.space_group_name_H-M   'P 1'
#
loop_
_entity.id
_entity.type
_entity.pdbx_description
1 polymer ?
#
loop_
_entity_poly.entity_id
_entity_poly.type
_entity_poly.pdbx_seq_one_letter_code
_entity_poly.pdbx_strand_id
1 'polypeptide(L)'
;MTTPTTTTTVTANLMAKIKASDDEDELKLLLGLFADVPAAELPIVELTHFLLTTDTDGHLWLVTATMTDVWDKASELVSEDADRIPAEPVIAALRHALDVLDEDDEEADADLDECLTQIVGFANVLRPFPADILAELLAHRRGFVRILGLDVLYQLDREPEILPLLQDPDWEVRQQAIKYVWNVMPLTTLQAMAQGDAEETVRTTAAQMISYAQQQGQRQPQPTPSV
;
A
#
# COMPACT_ATOMS: atom_id res chain seq x y z
N MET A 1 16.57 -30.63 -22.20
CA MET A 1 15.67 -30.95 -21.08
C MET A 1 16.52 -30.95 -19.82
N THR A 2 16.56 -29.83 -19.12
CA THR A 2 17.21 -29.71 -17.81
C THR A 2 16.25 -30.31 -16.77
N THR A 3 16.73 -31.27 -15.98
CA THR A 3 15.98 -31.81 -14.84
C THR A 3 15.80 -30.70 -13.80
N PRO A 4 14.59 -30.53 -13.22
CA PRO A 4 14.38 -29.55 -12.16
C PRO A 4 15.30 -29.86 -10.98
N THR A 5 15.87 -28.81 -10.38
CA THR A 5 16.66 -28.93 -9.15
C THR A 5 15.75 -29.37 -7.99
N THR A 6 16.33 -29.99 -6.97
CA THR A 6 15.60 -30.48 -5.79
C THR A 6 14.75 -29.38 -5.16
N THR A 7 15.24 -28.14 -5.10
CA THR A 7 14.48 -27.01 -4.55
C THR A 7 13.24 -26.68 -5.36
N THR A 8 13.29 -26.67 -6.69
CA THR A 8 12.12 -26.44 -7.57
C THR A 8 11.02 -27.47 -7.33
N THR A 9 11.40 -28.71 -7.01
CA THR A 9 10.42 -29.77 -6.68
C THR A 9 9.80 -29.55 -5.30
N VAL A 10 10.58 -29.06 -4.33
CA VAL A 10 10.09 -28.73 -2.98
C VAL A 10 9.13 -27.53 -3.02
N THR A 11 9.49 -26.43 -3.68
CA THR A 11 8.66 -25.23 -3.79
C THR A 11 7.33 -25.51 -4.51
N ALA A 12 7.35 -26.30 -5.58
CA ALA A 12 6.13 -26.71 -6.28
C ALA A 12 5.20 -27.55 -5.38
N ASN A 13 5.76 -28.48 -4.59
CA ASN A 13 4.97 -29.28 -3.65
C ASN A 13 4.38 -28.44 -2.51
N LEU A 14 5.13 -27.45 -2.00
CA LEU A 14 4.64 -26.51 -1.00
C LEU A 14 3.48 -25.68 -1.57
N MET A 15 3.63 -25.11 -2.77
CA MET A 15 2.57 -24.34 -3.42
C MET A 15 1.32 -25.18 -3.68
N ALA A 16 1.46 -26.46 -4.05
CA ALA A 16 0.33 -27.35 -4.23
C ALA A 16 -0.45 -27.59 -2.92
N LYS A 17 0.26 -27.65 -1.78
CA LYS A 17 -0.38 -27.77 -0.45
C LYS A 17 -1.05 -26.47 -0.02
N ILE A 18 -0.39 -25.33 -0.21
CA ILE A 18 -0.95 -24.01 0.10
C ILE A 18 -2.27 -23.81 -0.63
N LYS A 19 -2.32 -24.10 -1.93
CA LYS A 19 -3.54 -23.97 -2.75
C LYS A 19 -4.66 -24.95 -2.37
N ALA A 20 -4.35 -26.00 -1.62
CA ALA A 20 -5.31 -27.02 -1.21
C ALA A 20 -5.75 -26.86 0.26
N SER A 21 -5.15 -25.93 1.00
CA SER A 21 -5.43 -25.70 2.41
C SER A 21 -6.39 -24.51 2.57
N ASP A 22 -7.37 -24.67 3.44
CA ASP A 22 -8.31 -23.66 3.92
C ASP A 22 -8.08 -23.34 5.42
N ASP A 23 -7.07 -23.97 6.05
CA ASP A 23 -6.74 -23.82 7.46
C ASP A 23 -5.64 -22.77 7.67
N GLU A 24 -5.94 -21.77 8.48
CA GLU A 24 -5.05 -20.63 8.72
C GLU A 24 -3.71 -21.06 9.35
N ASP A 25 -3.74 -21.95 10.34
CA ASP A 25 -2.53 -22.41 11.02
C ASP A 25 -1.66 -23.27 10.09
N GLU A 26 -2.28 -24.13 9.27
CA GLU A 26 -1.59 -24.89 8.23
C GLU A 26 -0.96 -23.95 7.19
N LEU A 27 -1.67 -22.93 6.72
CA LEU A 27 -1.14 -21.94 5.77
C LEU A 27 0.07 -21.19 6.35
N LYS A 28 0.01 -20.75 7.61
CA LYS A 28 1.16 -20.12 8.30
C LYS A 28 2.35 -21.06 8.36
N LEU A 29 2.12 -22.32 8.74
CA LEU A 29 3.17 -23.33 8.79
C LEU A 29 3.79 -23.56 7.40
N LEU A 30 2.96 -23.72 6.37
CA LEU A 30 3.42 -23.95 4.99
C LEU A 30 4.20 -22.77 4.43
N LEU A 31 3.75 -21.53 4.68
CA LEU A 31 4.49 -20.31 4.32
C LEU A 31 5.81 -20.20 5.08
N GLY A 32 5.82 -20.58 6.36
CA GLY A 32 7.04 -20.63 7.18
C GLY A 32 8.12 -21.54 6.60
N LEU A 33 7.75 -22.60 5.87
CA LEU A 33 8.72 -23.49 5.21
C LEU A 33 9.48 -22.83 4.05
N PHE A 34 9.03 -21.67 3.55
CA PHE A 34 9.78 -20.89 2.57
C PHE A 34 10.93 -20.07 3.20
N ALA A 35 11.00 -19.94 4.52
CA ALA A 35 12.04 -19.14 5.18
C ALA A 35 13.47 -19.63 4.88
N ASP A 36 13.64 -20.92 4.59
CA ASP A 36 14.92 -21.54 4.23
C ASP A 36 15.17 -21.59 2.72
N VAL A 37 14.22 -21.13 1.89
CA VAL A 37 14.34 -21.12 0.43
C VAL A 37 15.05 -19.84 -0.01
N PRO A 38 16.12 -19.92 -0.82
CA PRO A 38 16.77 -18.72 -1.34
C PRO A 38 15.79 -17.81 -2.09
N ALA A 39 15.89 -16.49 -1.94
CA ALA A 39 14.98 -15.52 -2.56
C ALA A 39 14.79 -15.75 -4.09
N ALA A 40 15.89 -16.03 -4.80
CA ALA A 40 15.86 -16.32 -6.24
C ALA A 40 15.06 -17.59 -6.62
N GLU A 41 14.81 -18.48 -5.66
CA GLU A 41 14.09 -19.74 -5.84
C GLU A 41 12.67 -19.70 -5.25
N LEU A 42 12.31 -18.63 -4.53
CA LEU A 42 10.95 -18.43 -4.03
C LEU A 42 9.95 -18.36 -5.19
N PRO A 43 8.77 -18.99 -5.08
CA PRO A 43 7.72 -18.92 -6.10
C PRO A 43 6.92 -17.61 -5.99
N ILE A 44 7.59 -16.46 -6.12
CA ILE A 44 7.02 -15.12 -5.91
C ILE A 44 5.76 -14.92 -6.74
N VAL A 45 5.80 -15.26 -8.03
CA VAL A 45 4.65 -15.13 -8.94
C VAL A 45 3.46 -15.95 -8.46
N GLU A 46 3.67 -17.24 -8.13
CA GLU A 46 2.59 -18.09 -7.65
C GLU A 46 2.07 -17.70 -6.27
N LEU A 47 2.93 -17.19 -5.38
CA LEU A 47 2.54 -16.64 -4.08
C LEU A 47 1.71 -15.37 -4.24
N THR A 48 2.15 -14.42 -5.07
CA THR A 48 1.38 -13.21 -5.39
C THR A 48 0.01 -13.56 -5.95
N HIS A 49 -0.06 -14.49 -6.91
CA HIS A 49 -1.35 -14.95 -7.41
C HIS A 49 -2.18 -15.57 -6.29
N PHE A 50 -1.63 -16.48 -5.48
CA PHE A 50 -2.37 -17.10 -4.39
C PHE A 50 -2.96 -16.07 -3.41
N LEU A 51 -2.17 -15.07 -3.00
CA LEU A 51 -2.62 -14.02 -2.08
C LEU A 51 -3.73 -13.13 -2.64
N LEU A 52 -3.68 -12.89 -3.95
CA LEU A 52 -4.55 -11.92 -4.62
C LEU A 52 -5.69 -12.58 -5.40
N THR A 53 -5.81 -13.92 -5.37
CA THR A 53 -6.91 -14.64 -6.01
C THR A 53 -8.12 -14.63 -5.08
N THR A 54 -9.29 -14.33 -5.64
CA THR A 54 -10.59 -14.42 -4.96
C THR A 54 -10.92 -15.87 -4.61
N ASP A 55 -11.73 -16.08 -3.59
CA ASP A 55 -12.29 -17.41 -3.35
C ASP A 55 -13.27 -17.83 -4.48
N THR A 56 -13.82 -19.04 -4.36
CA THR A 56 -14.75 -19.61 -5.35
C THR A 56 -16.09 -18.89 -5.43
N ASP A 57 -16.45 -18.11 -4.41
CA ASP A 57 -17.70 -17.34 -4.37
C ASP A 57 -17.52 -15.91 -4.91
N GLY A 58 -16.30 -15.58 -5.36
CA GLY A 58 -15.98 -14.25 -5.88
C GLY A 58 -15.91 -13.20 -4.77
N HIS A 59 -15.89 -13.63 -3.49
CA HIS A 59 -15.38 -12.80 -2.43
C HIS A 59 -13.88 -12.69 -2.70
N LEU A 60 -13.38 -11.47 -2.85
CA LEU A 60 -11.95 -11.27 -2.73
C LEU A 60 -11.51 -11.86 -1.38
N TRP A 61 -10.23 -12.21 -1.26
CA TRP A 61 -9.57 -12.57 -0.01
C TRP A 61 -9.64 -14.06 0.36
N LEU A 62 -8.59 -14.80 0.01
CA LEU A 62 -8.12 -15.96 0.79
C LEU A 62 -7.51 -15.54 2.14
N VAL A 63 -7.50 -14.23 2.44
CA VAL A 63 -7.14 -13.64 3.72
C VAL A 63 -8.18 -12.59 4.05
N THR A 64 -9.37 -13.03 4.48
CA THR A 64 -10.26 -12.16 5.27
C THR A 64 -9.42 -11.53 6.39
N ALA A 65 -9.77 -10.35 6.91
CA ALA A 65 -9.00 -9.69 7.98
C ALA A 65 -8.73 -10.57 9.22
N THR A 66 -9.36 -11.74 9.31
CA THR A 66 -9.05 -12.77 10.30
C THR A 66 -7.71 -13.49 10.08
N MET A 67 -7.10 -13.46 8.89
CA MET A 67 -5.86 -14.18 8.58
C MET A 67 -4.64 -13.26 8.43
N THR A 68 -4.60 -12.13 9.14
CA THR A 68 -3.52 -11.12 9.05
C THR A 68 -2.11 -11.74 9.13
N ASP A 69 -1.85 -12.74 9.97
CA ASP A 69 -0.48 -13.30 10.03
C ASP A 69 -0.11 -14.13 8.77
N VAL A 70 -1.09 -14.70 8.06
CA VAL A 70 -0.85 -15.35 6.75
C VAL A 70 -0.44 -14.29 5.75
N TRP A 71 -1.15 -13.16 5.74
CA TRP A 71 -0.85 -12.03 4.86
C TRP A 71 0.53 -11.44 5.14
N ASP A 72 0.84 -11.15 6.40
CA ASP A 72 2.13 -10.59 6.79
C ASP A 72 3.28 -11.49 6.36
N LYS A 73 3.14 -12.81 6.61
CA LYS A 73 4.18 -13.77 6.24
C LYS A 73 4.35 -13.88 4.74
N ALA A 74 3.26 -13.92 3.99
CA ALA A 74 3.33 -14.06 2.55
C ALA A 74 3.79 -12.77 1.87
N SER A 75 3.40 -11.60 2.39
CA SER A 75 3.86 -10.29 1.94
C SER A 75 5.35 -10.10 2.20
N GLU A 76 5.87 -10.56 3.35
CA GLU A 76 7.31 -10.62 3.63
C GLU A 76 8.03 -11.42 2.54
N LEU A 77 7.58 -12.66 2.27
CA LEU A 77 8.18 -13.54 1.26
C LEU A 77 8.11 -12.94 -0.15
N VAL A 78 6.98 -12.35 -0.52
CA VAL A 78 6.75 -11.77 -1.84
C VAL A 78 7.62 -10.52 -2.03
N SER A 79 7.85 -9.74 -0.97
CA SER A 79 8.67 -8.52 -1.00
C SER A 79 10.18 -8.77 -1.05
N GLU A 80 10.65 -10.00 -0.83
CA GLU A 80 12.08 -10.39 -0.96
C GLU A 80 12.63 -10.13 -2.36
N ASP A 81 11.79 -10.21 -3.40
CA ASP A 81 12.17 -9.94 -4.79
C ASP A 81 11.03 -9.22 -5.53
N ALA A 82 10.90 -7.93 -5.22
CA ALA A 82 9.87 -7.04 -5.74
C ALA A 82 9.78 -7.05 -7.29
N ASP A 83 10.91 -7.18 -7.98
CA ASP A 83 10.96 -7.16 -9.45
C ASP A 83 10.24 -8.36 -10.09
N ARG A 84 9.94 -9.41 -9.30
CA ARG A 84 9.25 -10.63 -9.76
C ARG A 84 7.76 -10.62 -9.45
N ILE A 85 7.25 -9.59 -8.78
CA ILE A 85 5.83 -9.48 -8.45
C ILE A 85 5.04 -9.16 -9.73
N PRO A 86 4.10 -10.01 -10.15
CA PRO A 86 3.30 -9.77 -11.34
C PRO A 86 2.33 -8.60 -11.12
N ALA A 87 2.34 -7.62 -12.02
CA ALA A 87 1.48 -6.44 -11.90
C ALA A 87 -0.01 -6.74 -12.08
N GLU A 88 -0.34 -7.65 -13.01
CA GLU A 88 -1.72 -7.96 -13.39
C GLU A 88 -2.63 -8.39 -12.22
N PRO A 89 -2.25 -9.36 -11.35
CA PRO A 89 -3.10 -9.74 -10.22
C PRO A 89 -3.21 -8.63 -9.17
N VAL A 90 -2.18 -7.81 -8.96
CA VAL A 90 -2.26 -6.66 -8.03
C VAL A 90 -3.25 -5.63 -8.55
N ILE A 91 -3.21 -5.32 -9.85
CA ILE A 91 -4.16 -4.40 -10.47
C ILE A 91 -5.59 -4.94 -10.40
N ALA A 92 -5.78 -6.23 -10.69
CA ALA A 92 -7.08 -6.86 -10.60
C ALA A 92 -7.65 -6.80 -9.17
N ALA A 93 -6.82 -7.08 -8.16
CA ALA A 93 -7.20 -7.00 -6.76
C ALA A 93 -7.55 -5.57 -6.34
N LEU A 94 -6.75 -4.56 -6.73
CA LEU A 94 -7.04 -3.15 -6.45
C LEU A 94 -8.38 -2.72 -7.05
N ARG A 95 -8.64 -3.05 -8.32
CA ARG A 95 -9.89 -2.68 -8.99
C ARG A 95 -11.09 -3.28 -8.31
N HIS A 96 -11.02 -4.58 -8.00
CA HIS A 96 -12.13 -5.22 -7.33
C HIS A 96 -12.34 -4.67 -5.91
N ALA A 97 -11.27 -4.42 -5.15
CA ALA A 97 -11.40 -3.78 -3.84
C ALA A 97 -12.09 -2.43 -3.96
N LEU A 98 -11.72 -1.61 -4.95
CA LEU A 98 -12.38 -0.33 -5.24
C LEU A 98 -13.85 -0.48 -5.67
N ASP A 99 -14.18 -1.51 -6.47
CA ASP A 99 -15.55 -1.79 -6.92
C ASP A 99 -16.47 -2.27 -5.77
N VAL A 100 -15.92 -2.95 -4.77
CA VAL A 100 -16.68 -3.52 -3.63
C VAL A 100 -16.86 -2.53 -2.50
N LEU A 101 -16.00 -1.51 -2.39
CA LEU A 101 -16.17 -0.43 -1.41
C LEU A 101 -17.55 0.19 -1.61
N ASP A 102 -18.49 -0.13 -0.71
CA ASP A 102 -19.79 0.51 -0.73
C ASP A 102 -19.53 1.99 -0.55
N GLU A 103 -19.99 2.67 -1.57
CA GLU A 103 -19.86 4.05 -1.74
C GLU A 103 -20.45 4.73 -0.47
N ASP A 104 -21.64 4.34 0.00
CA ASP A 104 -22.49 5.10 0.94
C ASP A 104 -22.26 4.83 2.45
N ASP A 105 -21.36 3.93 2.82
CA ASP A 105 -21.10 3.58 4.22
C ASP A 105 -19.72 4.09 4.68
N GLU A 106 -19.66 5.23 5.37
CA GLU A 106 -18.39 5.70 5.99
C GLU A 106 -17.99 4.85 7.21
N GLU A 107 -18.92 4.07 7.78
CA GLU A 107 -18.61 3.05 8.79
C GLU A 107 -18.14 1.73 8.14
N ALA A 108 -17.95 1.71 6.81
CA ALA A 108 -17.56 0.56 6.01
C ALA A 108 -16.38 -0.21 6.61
N ASP A 109 -16.71 -1.44 6.98
CA ASP A 109 -15.91 -2.65 6.97
C ASP A 109 -14.40 -2.43 7.14
N ALA A 110 -13.96 -2.30 8.41
CA ALA A 110 -12.55 -2.20 8.77
C ALA A 110 -11.69 -3.29 8.10
N ASP A 111 -12.29 -4.45 7.83
CA ASP A 111 -11.65 -5.56 7.13
C ASP A 111 -11.30 -5.17 5.68
N LEU A 112 -12.18 -4.46 4.98
CA LEU A 112 -11.96 -3.98 3.61
C LEU A 112 -10.94 -2.83 3.55
N ASP A 113 -10.90 -1.97 4.57
CA ASP A 113 -9.90 -0.90 4.69
C ASP A 113 -8.50 -1.46 4.96
N GLU A 114 -8.37 -2.45 5.84
CA GLU A 114 -7.12 -3.17 6.09
C GLU A 114 -6.62 -3.85 4.82
N CYS A 115 -7.53 -4.54 4.14
CA CYS A 115 -7.34 -5.12 2.83
C CYS A 115 -6.79 -4.15 1.78
N LEU A 116 -7.44 -2.99 1.61
CA LEU A 116 -7.01 -2.01 0.62
C LEU A 116 -5.63 -1.43 0.98
N THR A 117 -5.37 -1.20 2.28
CA THR A 117 -4.04 -0.79 2.77
C THR A 117 -2.98 -1.81 2.39
N GLN A 118 -3.27 -3.09 2.60
CA GLN A 118 -2.40 -4.20 2.30
C GLN A 118 -2.09 -4.31 0.80
N ILE A 119 -3.10 -4.22 -0.08
CA ILE A 119 -2.87 -4.25 -1.53
C ILE A 119 -2.09 -2.99 -1.98
N VAL A 120 -2.45 -1.81 -1.49
CA VAL A 120 -1.73 -0.56 -1.80
C VAL A 120 -0.28 -0.61 -1.31
N GLY A 121 0.05 -1.41 -0.30
CA GLY A 121 1.43 -1.69 0.10
C GLY A 121 2.32 -2.20 -1.03
N PHE A 122 1.75 -2.85 -2.06
CA PHE A 122 2.47 -3.25 -3.27
C PHE A 122 2.78 -2.08 -4.22
N ALA A 123 2.35 -0.85 -3.94
CA ALA A 123 2.59 0.29 -4.84
C ALA A 123 4.08 0.59 -5.06
N ASN A 124 4.89 0.40 -4.03
CA ASN A 124 6.35 0.53 -4.12
C ASN A 124 6.99 -0.49 -5.07
N VAL A 125 6.35 -1.64 -5.23
CA VAL A 125 6.78 -2.77 -6.05
C VAL A 125 6.31 -2.59 -7.48
N LEU A 126 5.07 -2.15 -7.69
CA LEU A 126 4.50 -1.89 -9.00
C LEU A 126 5.10 -0.61 -9.60
N ARG A 127 6.33 -0.66 -10.13
CA ARG A 127 6.95 0.48 -10.82
C ARG A 127 6.95 0.26 -12.34
N PRO A 128 6.21 1.08 -13.14
CA PRO A 128 5.36 2.20 -12.73
C PRO A 128 4.02 1.75 -12.16
N PHE A 129 3.50 2.51 -11.20
CA PHE A 129 2.15 2.27 -10.68
C PHE A 129 1.12 2.73 -11.71
N PRO A 130 0.04 1.98 -11.95
CA PRO A 130 -0.94 2.35 -12.97
C PRO A 130 -1.56 3.72 -12.70
N ALA A 131 -1.44 4.62 -13.67
CA ALA A 131 -1.88 6.01 -13.52
C ALA A 131 -3.40 6.15 -13.41
N ASP A 132 -4.16 5.26 -14.05
CA ASP A 132 -5.62 5.16 -13.95
C ASP A 132 -6.06 4.79 -12.54
N ILE A 133 -5.44 3.77 -11.94
CA ILE A 133 -5.74 3.35 -10.57
C ILE A 133 -5.38 4.44 -9.57
N LEU A 134 -4.23 5.08 -9.74
CA LEU A 134 -3.85 6.21 -8.88
C LEU A 134 -4.85 7.37 -8.99
N ALA A 135 -5.34 7.67 -10.19
CA ALA A 135 -6.36 8.69 -10.38
C ALA A 135 -7.68 8.30 -9.71
N GLU A 136 -8.08 7.02 -9.76
CA GLU A 136 -9.25 6.50 -9.05
C GLU A 136 -9.10 6.64 -7.52
N LEU A 137 -7.95 6.26 -6.96
CA LEU A 137 -7.66 6.42 -5.52
C LEU A 137 -7.77 7.88 -5.08
N LEU A 138 -7.13 8.80 -5.81
CA LEU A 138 -7.09 10.23 -5.45
C LEU A 138 -8.42 10.95 -5.68
N ALA A 139 -9.27 10.46 -6.59
CA ALA A 139 -10.60 11.01 -6.86
C ALA A 139 -11.72 10.32 -6.05
N HIS A 140 -11.38 9.28 -5.28
CA HIS A 140 -12.36 8.52 -4.53
C HIS A 140 -13.10 9.39 -3.52
N ARG A 141 -14.37 9.08 -3.25
CA ARG A 141 -15.23 9.89 -2.36
C ARG A 141 -14.92 9.72 -0.86
N ARG A 142 -14.52 8.53 -0.43
CA ARG A 142 -14.06 8.25 0.94
C ARG A 142 -12.66 8.85 1.17
N GLY A 143 -12.48 9.61 2.25
CA GLY A 143 -11.19 10.23 2.60
C GLY A 143 -10.08 9.20 2.81
N PHE A 144 -10.39 8.08 3.47
CA PHE A 144 -9.47 6.96 3.67
C PHE A 144 -8.80 6.48 2.36
N VAL A 145 -9.59 6.27 1.31
CA VAL A 145 -9.06 5.82 0.01
C VAL A 145 -8.17 6.88 -0.63
N ARG A 146 -8.50 8.18 -0.48
CA ARG A 146 -7.64 9.27 -0.93
C ARG A 146 -6.33 9.35 -0.14
N ILE A 147 -6.34 9.00 1.16
CA ILE A 147 -5.12 8.85 1.97
C ILE A 147 -4.23 7.73 1.41
N LEU A 148 -4.80 6.60 1.03
CA LEU A 148 -4.02 5.55 0.36
C LEU A 148 -3.43 6.03 -0.97
N GLY A 149 -4.17 6.83 -1.75
CA GLY A 149 -3.63 7.50 -2.93
C GLY A 149 -2.46 8.45 -2.62
N LEU A 150 -2.53 9.19 -1.50
CA LEU A 150 -1.42 10.01 -1.01
C LEU A 150 -0.20 9.17 -0.63
N ASP A 151 -0.41 8.02 0.02
CA ASP A 151 0.65 7.10 0.40
C ASP A 151 1.37 6.58 -0.86
N VAL A 152 0.63 6.22 -1.90
CA VAL A 152 1.19 5.84 -3.21
C VAL A 152 2.03 6.97 -3.80
N LEU A 153 1.51 8.20 -3.84
CA LEU A 153 2.26 9.34 -4.35
C LEU A 153 3.57 9.56 -3.58
N TYR A 154 3.53 9.48 -2.26
CA TYR A 154 4.69 9.66 -1.40
C TYR A 154 5.73 8.56 -1.63
N GLN A 155 5.30 7.30 -1.68
CA GLN A 155 6.15 6.14 -1.95
C GLN A 155 6.83 6.18 -3.33
N LEU A 156 6.20 6.83 -4.31
CA LEU A 156 6.73 7.00 -5.66
C LEU A 156 7.57 8.27 -5.83
N ASP A 157 7.88 9.01 -4.75
CA ASP A 157 8.59 10.29 -4.77
C ASP A 157 7.89 11.33 -5.68
N ARG A 158 6.55 11.40 -5.60
CA ARG A 158 5.67 12.31 -6.37
C ARG A 158 5.05 13.39 -5.51
N GLU A 159 5.81 13.94 -4.55
CA GLU A 159 5.35 14.98 -3.61
C GLU A 159 4.70 16.22 -4.27
N PRO A 160 5.14 16.71 -5.45
CA PRO A 160 4.46 17.82 -6.11
C PRO A 160 2.98 17.56 -6.40
N GLU A 161 2.58 16.30 -6.59
CA GLU A 161 1.20 15.89 -6.85
C GLU A 161 0.36 15.78 -5.57
N ILE A 162 0.99 15.79 -4.40
CA ILE A 162 0.30 15.82 -3.10
C ILE A 162 -0.15 17.25 -2.75
N LEU A 163 0.51 18.28 -3.30
CA LEU A 163 0.21 19.69 -2.96
C LEU A 163 -1.27 20.09 -3.13
N PRO A 164 -2.01 19.68 -4.17
CA PRO A 164 -3.44 19.98 -4.31
C PRO A 164 -4.30 19.43 -3.16
N LEU A 165 -3.88 18.31 -2.53
CA LEU A 165 -4.63 17.62 -1.48
C LEU A 165 -4.55 18.36 -0.13
N LEU A 166 -3.72 19.41 -0.02
CA LEU A 166 -3.76 20.36 1.10
C LEU A 166 -5.08 21.15 1.17
N GLN A 167 -5.92 21.08 0.12
CA GLN A 167 -7.25 21.70 0.06
C GLN A 167 -8.37 20.65 -0.01
N ASP A 168 -8.07 19.39 0.28
CA ASP A 168 -9.06 18.31 0.29
C ASP A 168 -10.22 18.63 1.26
N PRO A 169 -11.49 18.32 0.92
CA PRO A 169 -12.60 18.52 1.85
C PRO A 169 -12.44 17.74 3.16
N ASP A 170 -11.81 16.57 3.11
CA ASP A 170 -11.56 15.72 4.26
C ASP A 170 -10.31 16.20 5.02
N TRP A 171 -10.45 16.36 6.33
CA TRP A 171 -9.39 16.90 7.17
C TRP A 171 -8.26 15.92 7.43
N GLU A 172 -8.52 14.61 7.41
CA GLU A 172 -7.51 13.58 7.57
C GLU A 172 -6.60 13.55 6.34
N VAL A 173 -7.19 13.69 5.15
CA VAL A 173 -6.44 13.84 3.89
C VAL A 173 -5.55 15.09 3.94
N ARG A 174 -6.09 16.25 4.35
CA ARG A 174 -5.28 17.48 4.52
C ARG A 174 -4.16 17.29 5.54
N GLN A 175 -4.45 16.63 6.66
CA GLN A 175 -3.47 16.36 7.71
C GLN A 175 -2.33 15.49 7.18
N GLN A 176 -2.66 14.41 6.47
CA GLN A 176 -1.67 13.49 5.93
C GLN A 176 -0.83 14.16 4.84
N ALA A 177 -1.46 14.94 3.94
CA ALA A 177 -0.76 15.73 2.94
C ALA A 177 0.30 16.65 3.58
N ILE A 178 -0.03 17.36 4.68
CA ILE A 178 0.94 18.16 5.44
C ILE A 178 2.14 17.31 5.88
N LYS A 179 1.89 16.14 6.48
CA LYS A 179 2.97 15.27 6.99
C LYS A 179 3.93 14.85 5.88
N TYR A 180 3.44 14.65 4.66
CA TYR A 180 4.26 14.25 3.52
C TYR A 180 5.04 15.40 2.87
N VAL A 181 4.46 16.60 2.77
CA VAL A 181 5.06 17.67 1.94
C VAL A 181 5.50 18.92 2.72
N TRP A 182 5.50 18.90 4.06
CA TRP A 182 5.84 20.07 4.87
C TRP A 182 7.23 20.65 4.58
N ASN A 183 8.17 19.80 4.15
CA ASN A 183 9.55 20.16 3.82
C ASN A 183 9.66 20.92 2.49
N VAL A 184 8.81 20.61 1.52
CA VAL A 184 8.83 21.22 0.17
C VAL A 184 7.77 22.31 -0.02
N MET A 185 6.76 22.39 0.84
CA MET A 185 5.75 23.44 0.75
C MET A 185 6.30 24.82 1.19
N PRO A 186 5.76 25.94 0.70
CA PRO A 186 6.08 27.26 1.22
C PRO A 186 5.72 27.39 2.71
N LEU A 187 6.59 28.04 3.50
CA LEU A 187 6.33 28.29 4.93
C LEU A 187 5.03 29.09 5.13
N THR A 188 4.73 30.01 4.22
CA THR A 188 3.50 30.80 4.22
C THR A 188 2.25 29.93 4.07
N THR A 189 2.30 28.87 3.26
CA THR A 189 1.18 27.93 3.13
C THR A 189 0.96 27.19 4.44
N LEU A 190 2.04 26.70 5.07
CA LEU A 190 1.93 25.99 6.35
C LEU A 190 1.44 26.92 7.48
N GLN A 191 1.88 28.18 7.49
CA GLN A 191 1.37 29.21 8.42
C GLN A 191 -0.11 29.50 8.20
N ALA A 192 -0.57 29.60 6.95
CA ALA A 192 -1.97 29.81 6.64
C ALA A 192 -2.84 28.65 7.16
N MET A 193 -2.40 27.40 6.95
CA MET A 193 -3.10 26.22 7.49
C MET A 193 -3.11 26.22 9.01
N ALA A 194 -1.98 26.52 9.67
CA ALA A 194 -1.90 26.59 11.13
C ALA A 194 -2.84 27.62 11.76
N GLN A 195 -3.17 28.70 11.04
CA GLN A 195 -4.00 29.80 11.54
C GLN A 195 -5.47 29.70 11.11
N GLY A 196 -5.75 29.09 9.96
CA GLY A 196 -7.01 29.26 9.25
C GLY A 196 -7.69 27.97 8.78
N ASP A 197 -7.09 26.79 8.95
CA ASP A 197 -7.81 25.54 8.66
C ASP A 197 -9.01 25.39 9.62
N ALA A 198 -10.13 24.88 9.11
CA ALA A 198 -11.34 24.65 9.88
C ALA A 198 -11.10 23.67 11.03
N GLU A 199 -10.26 22.65 10.80
CA GLU A 199 -10.04 21.57 11.76
C GLU A 199 -8.84 21.80 12.66
N GLU A 200 -9.05 21.64 13.96
CA GLU A 200 -8.00 21.84 14.97
C GLU A 200 -6.82 20.90 14.79
N THR A 201 -7.09 19.67 14.39
CA THR A 201 -6.07 18.65 14.13
C THR A 201 -5.15 19.05 12.99
N VAL A 202 -5.69 19.65 11.92
CA VAL A 202 -4.92 20.17 10.79
C VAL A 202 -4.10 21.38 11.22
N ARG A 203 -4.72 22.35 11.93
CA ARG A 203 -4.02 23.53 12.48
C ARG A 203 -2.83 23.12 13.36
N THR A 204 -3.05 22.16 14.26
CA THR A 204 -2.03 21.67 15.20
C THR A 204 -0.89 20.95 14.46
N THR A 205 -1.22 20.09 13.50
CA THR A 205 -0.22 19.40 12.67
C THR A 205 0.65 20.41 11.91
N ALA A 206 0.02 21.43 11.32
CA ALA A 206 0.75 22.49 10.63
C ALA A 206 1.69 23.26 11.58
N ALA A 207 1.22 23.62 12.78
CA ALA A 207 2.02 24.30 13.79
C ALA A 207 3.22 23.45 14.29
N GLN A 208 3.01 22.14 14.44
CA GLN A 208 4.07 21.20 14.78
C GLN A 208 5.14 21.16 13.68
N MET A 209 4.75 21.07 12.41
CA MET A 209 5.69 21.06 11.29
C MET A 209 6.45 22.39 11.13
N ILE A 210 5.83 23.55 11.47
CA ILE A 210 6.54 24.83 11.57
C ILE A 210 7.62 24.77 12.65
N SER A 211 7.26 24.28 13.83
CA SER A 211 8.18 24.16 14.97
C SER A 211 9.35 23.25 14.64
N TYR A 212 9.08 22.12 13.98
CA TYR A 212 10.09 21.18 13.52
C TYR A 212 11.05 21.82 12.49
N ALA A 213 10.51 22.56 11.51
CA ALA A 213 11.32 23.28 10.52
C ALA A 213 12.25 24.32 11.15
N GLN A 214 11.82 24.98 12.23
CA GLN A 214 12.62 25.97 12.97
C GLN A 214 13.74 25.31 13.79
N GLN A 215 13.46 24.15 14.40
CA GLN A 215 14.44 23.40 15.20
C GLN A 215 15.56 22.80 14.34
N GLN A 216 15.25 22.36 13.12
CA GLN A 216 16.23 21.76 12.20
C GLN A 216 17.13 22.77 11.48
N GLY A 217 16.97 24.08 11.70
CA GLY A 217 17.86 25.11 11.16
C GLY A 217 17.81 25.33 9.63
N GLN A 218 17.06 24.54 8.87
CA GLN A 218 16.69 24.75 7.46
C GLN A 218 15.68 23.67 6.99
N ARG A 219 14.67 24.08 6.20
CA ARG A 219 13.99 23.17 5.26
C ARG A 219 14.97 22.95 4.10
N GLN A 220 15.53 21.75 3.94
CA GLN A 220 16.44 21.52 2.81
C GLN A 220 15.66 21.60 1.50
N PRO A 221 16.07 22.44 0.53
CA PRO A 221 15.70 22.19 -0.86
C PRO A 221 16.39 20.90 -1.30
N GLN A 222 15.65 19.99 -1.94
CA GLN A 222 16.28 18.85 -2.61
C GLN A 222 17.34 19.36 -3.60
N PRO A 223 18.45 18.63 -3.78
CA PRO A 223 19.38 18.93 -4.86
C PRO A 223 18.61 18.85 -6.19
N THR A 224 18.68 19.91 -6.99
CA THR A 224 18.15 19.91 -8.36
C THR A 224 18.62 18.65 -9.09
N PRO A 225 17.71 17.89 -9.75
CA PRO A 225 18.13 16.74 -10.54
C PRO A 225 19.13 17.22 -11.58
N SER A 226 20.28 16.54 -11.63
CA SER A 226 21.29 16.81 -12.65
C SER A 226 20.68 16.48 -14.01
N VAL A 227 20.67 17.50 -14.89
CA VAL A 227 20.21 17.43 -16.29
C VAL A 227 21.07 16.46 -17.09
#